data_AF-A0A7R9TDJ8-F1
#
_entry.id   AF-A0A7R9TDJ8-F1
#
_cell.length_a   1.000
_cell.length_b   1.000
_cell.length_c   1.000
_cell.angle_alpha   90.00
_cell.angle_beta   90.00
_cell.angle_gamma   90.00
#
_symmetry.space_group_name_H-M   'P 1'
#
loop_
_entity.id
_entity.type
_entity.pdbx_description
1 polymer ?
#
loop_
_entity_poly.entity_id
_entity_poly.type
_entity_poly.pdbx_seq_one_letter_code
_entity_poly.pdbx_strand_id
1 'polypeptide(L)'
;RGAARACVSTPEINNVRIPSGKGARIVVASDGVWDCFASAAAMKKMARTADVGAAASKLCAAARRRREYGGLAPDDISVIVLDVGEKRSGGGGGCFACLRGGGGAAAAR
;
A
#
# COMPACT_ATOMS: atom_id res chain seq x y z
N ARG A 1 -0.38 22.20 -32.42
CA ARG A 1 -1.50 21.91 -31.48
C ARG A 1 -0.89 21.84 -30.07
N GLY A 2 -1.49 22.56 -29.12
CA GLY A 2 -0.84 23.11 -27.92
C GLY A 2 -0.14 22.11 -26.99
N ALA A 3 1.12 22.38 -26.69
CA ALA A 3 1.87 21.72 -25.64
C ALA A 3 1.34 22.14 -24.25
N ALA A 4 1.35 21.21 -23.28
CA ALA A 4 1.01 21.50 -21.88
C ALA A 4 1.90 22.64 -21.36
N ARG A 5 1.28 23.76 -20.96
CA ARG A 5 2.00 25.02 -20.68
C ARG A 5 2.58 25.15 -19.28
N ALA A 6 2.35 24.20 -18.38
CA ALA A 6 3.02 24.16 -17.08
C ALA A 6 2.88 22.77 -16.45
N CYS A 7 4.02 22.19 -16.04
CA CYS A 7 4.06 21.11 -15.06
C CYS A 7 4.35 21.76 -13.71
N VAL A 8 3.42 21.65 -12.77
CA VAL A 8 3.59 22.14 -11.41
C VAL A 8 3.91 20.93 -10.53
N SER A 9 5.10 20.91 -9.96
CA SER A 9 5.57 19.82 -9.09
C SER A 9 5.02 19.90 -7.66
N THR A 10 4.24 20.94 -7.35
CA THR A 10 3.59 21.10 -6.06
C THR A 10 2.50 20.03 -5.89
N PRO A 11 2.63 19.11 -4.92
CA PRO A 11 1.65 18.05 -4.72
C PRO A 11 0.40 18.58 -4.01
N GLU A 12 -0.71 17.87 -4.19
CA GLU A 12 -1.89 18.04 -3.34
C GLU A 12 -1.67 17.33 -2.00
N ILE A 13 -1.94 18.02 -0.90
CA ILE A 13 -1.75 17.49 0.46
C ILE A 13 -3.11 17.27 1.09
N ASN A 14 -3.44 16.00 1.35
CA ASN A 14 -4.67 15.59 2.02
C ASN A 14 -4.34 14.92 3.36
N ASN A 15 -4.99 15.38 4.42
CA ASN A 15 -4.80 14.87 5.78
C ASN A 15 -5.96 13.96 6.18
N VAL A 16 -5.66 12.69 6.45
CA VAL A 16 -6.64 11.71 6.93
C VAL A 16 -6.26 11.27 8.33
N ARG A 17 -7.22 11.34 9.27
CA ARG A 17 -7.02 10.86 10.65
C ARG A 17 -7.51 9.42 10.78
N ILE A 18 -6.62 8.54 11.22
CA ILE A 18 -6.96 7.15 11.54
C ILE A 18 -7.45 7.12 13.00
N PRO A 19 -8.70 6.71 13.26
CA PRO A 19 -9.23 6.66 14.62
C PRO A 19 -8.46 5.66 15.51
N SER A 20 -8.18 6.05 16.74
CA SER A 20 -7.56 5.18 17.74
C SER A 20 -8.39 3.92 17.98
N GLY A 21 -7.72 2.78 18.14
CA GLY A 21 -8.37 1.47 18.37
C GLY A 21 -8.94 0.80 17.12
N LYS A 22 -8.84 1.42 15.93
CA LYS A 22 -9.15 0.79 14.65
C LYS A 22 -7.88 0.55 13.85
N GLY A 23 -7.75 -0.64 13.27
CA GLY A 23 -6.74 -0.91 12.24
C GLY A 23 -7.18 -0.31 10.91
N ALA A 24 -6.24 0.27 10.18
CA ALA A 24 -6.46 0.75 8.82
C ALA A 24 -5.43 0.12 7.88
N ARG A 25 -5.87 -0.23 6.67
CA ARG A 25 -4.99 -0.66 5.57
C ARG A 25 -4.94 0.42 4.52
N ILE A 26 -3.75 0.94 4.28
CA ILE A 26 -3.45 1.96 3.29
C ILE A 26 -2.83 1.25 2.08
N VAL A 27 -3.29 1.61 0.89
CA VAL A 27 -2.77 1.07 -0.37
C VAL A 27 -2.34 2.24 -1.24
N VAL A 28 -1.09 2.21 -1.67
CA VAL A 28 -0.52 3.13 -2.64
C VAL A 28 -0.12 2.30 -3.84
N ALA A 29 -0.53 2.70 -5.04
CA ALA A 29 -0.19 2.00 -6.25
C ALA A 29 -0.05 2.97 -7.43
N SER A 30 0.70 2.56 -8.45
CA SER A 30 0.71 3.26 -9.74
C SER A 30 -0.63 3.16 -10.45
N ASP A 31 -0.87 4.07 -11.39
CA ASP A 31 -1.94 4.04 -12.39
C ASP A 31 -2.03 2.69 -13.12
N GLY A 32 -0.89 2.02 -13.30
CA GLY A 32 -0.76 0.59 -13.61
C GLY A 32 -1.85 -0.30 -12.99
N VAL A 33 -2.22 -0.06 -11.73
CA VAL A 33 -3.26 -0.78 -10.99
C VAL A 33 -4.64 -0.13 -11.10
N TRP A 34 -4.72 1.19 -11.00
CA TRP A 34 -5.99 1.91 -10.92
C TRP A 34 -6.75 1.94 -12.24
N ASP A 35 -6.07 1.83 -13.38
CA ASP A 35 -6.72 1.62 -14.68
C ASP A 35 -7.42 0.25 -14.77
N CYS A 36 -6.92 -0.73 -14.02
CA CYS A 36 -7.46 -2.10 -14.03
C CYS A 36 -8.63 -2.29 -13.06
N PHE A 37 -8.69 -1.50 -11.98
CA PHE A 37 -9.62 -1.71 -10.89
C PHE A 37 -10.10 -0.41 -10.27
N ALA A 38 -11.41 -0.33 -10.04
CA ALA A 38 -11.97 0.63 -9.09
C ALA A 38 -11.44 0.35 -7.67
N SER A 39 -11.27 1.40 -6.87
CA SER A 39 -10.65 1.33 -5.54
C SER A 39 -11.31 0.27 -4.63
N ALA A 40 -12.64 0.21 -4.58
CA ALA A 40 -13.36 -0.79 -3.79
C ALA A 40 -13.10 -2.23 -4.25
N ALA A 41 -12.97 -2.46 -5.56
CA ALA A 41 -12.70 -3.77 -6.12
C ALA A 41 -11.26 -4.22 -5.81
N ALA A 42 -10.29 -3.30 -5.85
CA ALA A 42 -8.92 -3.55 -5.44
C ALA A 42 -8.86 -3.97 -3.96
N MET A 43 -9.55 -3.23 -3.07
CA MET A 43 -9.62 -3.57 -1.64
C MET A 43 -10.24 -4.96 -1.42
N LYS A 44 -11.29 -5.31 -2.16
CA LYS A 44 -11.92 -6.64 -2.06
C LYS A 44 -10.97 -7.79 -2.43
N LYS A 45 -10.03 -7.58 -3.36
CA LYS A 45 -9.05 -8.62 -3.76
C LYS A 45 -8.05 -8.94 -2.65
N MET A 46 -7.68 -7.94 -1.86
CA MET A 46 -6.72 -8.07 -0.77
C MET A 46 -7.34 -8.27 0.62
N ALA A 47 -8.65 -8.03 0.78
CA ALA A 47 -9.34 -8.09 2.08
C ALA A 47 -9.18 -9.43 2.82
N ARG A 48 -9.00 -10.53 2.08
CA ARG A 48 -8.83 -11.88 2.67
C ARG A 48 -7.38 -12.24 3.01
N THR A 49 -6.42 -11.37 2.72
CA THR A 49 -5.00 -11.65 2.90
C THR A 49 -4.49 -10.87 4.11
N ALA A 50 -4.13 -11.58 5.18
CA ALA A 50 -3.65 -10.99 6.43
C ALA A 50 -2.22 -10.46 6.31
N ASP A 51 -1.38 -11.14 5.52
CA ASP A 51 -0.01 -10.70 5.25
C ASP A 51 0.03 -9.55 4.25
N VAL A 52 0.86 -8.55 4.56
CA VAL A 52 0.92 -7.29 3.82
C VAL A 52 1.64 -7.48 2.49
N GLY A 53 2.72 -8.27 2.49
CA GLY A 53 3.48 -8.60 1.28
C GLY A 53 2.68 -9.48 0.33
N ALA A 54 2.01 -10.50 0.85
CA ALA A 54 1.13 -11.35 0.06
C ALA A 54 -0.06 -10.57 -0.51
N ALA A 55 -0.61 -9.59 0.22
CA ALA A 55 -1.67 -8.73 -0.27
C ALA A 55 -1.21 -7.86 -1.45
N ALA A 56 -0.04 -7.23 -1.35
CA ALA A 56 0.56 -6.44 -2.42
C ALA A 56 0.82 -7.30 -3.67
N SER A 57 1.52 -8.43 -3.51
CA SER A 57 1.84 -9.36 -4.61
C SER A 57 0.58 -9.88 -5.30
N LYS A 58 -0.49 -10.16 -4.54
CA LYS A 58 -1.77 -10.61 -5.09
C LYS A 58 -2.45 -9.52 -5.91
N LEU A 59 -2.38 -8.26 -5.48
CA LEU A 59 -2.92 -7.14 -6.25
C LEU A 59 -2.11 -6.91 -7.53
N CYS A 60 -0.77 -6.93 -7.44
CA CYS A 60 0.11 -6.84 -8.61
C CYS A 60 -0.18 -7.93 -9.63
N ALA A 61 -0.26 -9.20 -9.20
CA ALA A 61 -0.57 -10.31 -10.07
C ALA A 61 -1.97 -10.19 -10.71
N ALA A 62 -2.95 -9.67 -9.97
CA ALA A 62 -4.29 -9.44 -10.49
C ALA A 62 -4.32 -8.32 -11.54
N ALA A 63 -3.59 -7.22 -11.31
CA ALA A 63 -3.47 -6.11 -12.26
C ALA A 63 -2.74 -6.54 -13.51
N ARG A 64 -1.61 -7.24 -13.36
CA ARG A 64 -0.85 -7.80 -14.48
C ARG A 64 -1.70 -8.69 -15.38
N ARG A 65 -2.40 -9.68 -14.80
CA ARG A 65 -3.30 -10.56 -15.57
C ARG A 65 -4.39 -9.77 -16.29
N ARG A 66 -4.97 -8.77 -15.63
CA ARG A 66 -6.04 -7.97 -16.26
C ARG A 66 -5.53 -7.12 -17.41
N ARG A 67 -4.29 -6.63 -17.36
CA ARG A 67 -3.66 -5.96 -18.51
C ARG A 67 -3.35 -6.95 -19.64
N GLU A 68 -2.72 -8.07 -19.33
CA GLU A 68 -2.33 -9.10 -20.31
C GLU A 68 -3.52 -9.65 -21.10
N TYR A 69 -4.65 -9.93 -20.43
CA TYR A 69 -5.84 -10.51 -21.07
C TYR A 69 -6.94 -9.49 -21.38
N GLY A 70 -6.77 -8.23 -20.98
CA GLY A 70 -7.80 -7.19 -21.11
C GLY A 70 -7.57 -6.22 -22.28
N GLY A 71 -6.50 -6.40 -23.06
CA GLY A 71 -6.16 -5.50 -24.17
C GLY A 71 -5.73 -4.10 -23.75
N LEU A 72 -5.30 -3.95 -22.49
CA LEU A 72 -4.75 -2.68 -21.97
C LEU A 72 -3.27 -2.57 -22.34
N ALA A 73 -2.79 -1.34 -22.57
CA ALA A 73 -1.39 -1.11 -22.85
C ALA A 73 -0.50 -1.60 -21.68
N PRO A 74 0.66 -2.20 -21.96
CA PRO A 74 1.62 -2.59 -20.94
C PRO A 74 2.16 -1.34 -20.23
N ASP A 75 2.26 -1.43 -18.91
CA ASP A 75 2.70 -0.33 -18.04
C ASP A 75 3.30 -0.89 -16.74
N ASP A 76 4.10 -0.08 -16.05
CA ASP A 76 4.78 -0.47 -14.82
C ASP A 76 3.80 -0.55 -13.63
N ILE A 77 3.77 -1.71 -12.97
CA ILE A 77 2.86 -1.99 -11.86
C ILE A 77 3.64 -1.98 -10.56
N SER A 78 3.38 -0.98 -9.72
CA SER A 78 3.93 -0.90 -8.36
C SER A 78 2.79 -0.80 -7.34
N VAL A 79 2.92 -1.53 -6.22
CA VAL A 79 1.95 -1.54 -5.12
C VAL A 79 2.69 -1.57 -3.79
N ILE A 80 2.30 -0.68 -2.91
CA ILE A 80 2.72 -0.63 -1.51
C ILE A 80 1.46 -0.77 -0.66
N VAL A 81 1.46 -1.73 0.26
CA VAL A 81 0.39 -1.93 1.23
C VAL A 81 0.98 -1.67 2.61
N LEU A 82 0.31 -0.85 3.42
CA LEU A 82 0.71 -0.54 4.78
C LEU A 82 -0.46 -0.80 5.71
N ASP A 83 -0.21 -1.50 6.81
CA ASP A 83 -1.16 -1.68 7.90
C ASP A 83 -0.78 -0.74 9.04
N VAL A 84 -1.72 0.10 9.47
CA VAL A 84 -1.53 1.08 10.55
C VAL A 84 -2.52 0.79 11.67
N GLY A 85 -2.06 0.77 12.92
CA GLY A 85 -2.86 0.39 14.09
C GLY A 85 -2.65 -1.06 14.50
N GLU A 86 -3.54 -1.59 15.33
CA GLU A 86 -3.25 -2.81 16.07
C GLU A 86 -3.43 -4.09 15.25
N LYS A 87 -2.35 -4.88 15.15
CA LYS A 87 -2.39 -6.28 14.73
C LYS A 87 -2.49 -7.14 16.00
N ARG A 88 -3.68 -7.28 16.61
CA ARG A 88 -3.86 -8.27 17.69
C ARG A 88 -4.00 -9.66 17.10
N SER A 89 -2.95 -10.46 17.23
CA SER A 89 -3.01 -11.89 17.58
C SER A 89 -1.57 -12.35 17.85
N GLY A 90 -1.36 -13.00 18.99
CA GLY A 90 -0.05 -13.45 19.42
C GLY A 90 0.63 -14.39 18.42
N GLY A 91 1.96 -14.44 18.49
CA GLY A 91 2.80 -15.45 17.85
C GLY A 91 3.47 -15.03 16.54
N GLY A 92 4.73 -14.61 16.64
CA GLY A 92 5.76 -14.83 15.62
C GLY A 92 5.74 -13.94 14.37
N GLY A 93 6.73 -13.05 14.25
CA GLY A 93 7.05 -12.37 13.00
C GLY A 93 7.28 -10.87 13.16
N GLY A 94 8.21 -10.48 14.04
CA GLY A 94 8.65 -9.09 14.14
C GLY A 94 9.27 -8.62 12.82
N CYS A 95 8.91 -7.41 12.40
CA CYS A 95 9.65 -6.69 11.38
C CYS A 95 11.09 -6.48 11.88
N PHE A 96 12.06 -7.16 11.24
CA PHE A 96 13.48 -7.18 11.62
C PHE A 96 14.14 -5.79 11.58
N ALA A 97 13.51 -4.80 10.95
CA ALA A 97 14.05 -3.44 10.82
C ALA A 97 13.76 -2.51 12.02
N CYS A 98 12.67 -2.71 12.77
CA CYS A 98 12.34 -1.83 13.91
C CYS A 98 13.05 -2.24 15.22
N LEU A 99 13.48 -3.50 15.35
CA LEU A 99 14.07 -4.03 16.59
C LEU A 99 15.56 -3.68 16.80
N ARG A 100 16.26 -3.10 15.82
CA ARG A 100 17.69 -2.71 15.96
C ARG A 100 17.94 -1.20 16.13
N GLY A 101 16.91 -0.36 16.16
CA GLY A 101 17.06 1.10 16.10
C GLY A 101 16.97 1.87 17.43
N GLY A 102 16.93 1.21 18.59
CA GLY A 102 16.62 1.89 19.86
C GLY A 102 17.34 1.32 21.09
N GLY A 103 18.64 1.07 20.99
CA GLY A 103 19.48 0.90 22.19
C GLY A 103 19.90 2.28 22.72
N GLY A 104 19.39 2.66 23.89
CA GLY A 104 19.75 3.94 24.51
C GLY A 104 19.13 4.15 25.90
N ALA A 105 19.69 3.46 26.89
CA ALA A 105 19.77 3.79 28.32
C ALA A 105 18.50 4.29 29.06
N ALA A 106 17.93 3.42 29.89
CA ALA A 106 17.37 3.83 31.18
C ALA A 106 18.05 2.98 32.26
N ALA A 107 19.10 3.55 32.87
CA ALA A 107 19.72 3.00 34.06
C ALA A 107 18.81 3.25 35.26
N ALA A 108 18.61 2.20 36.04
CA ALA A 108 17.90 2.22 37.31
C ALA A 108 18.67 3.06 38.35
N ARG A 109 17.96 3.95 39.04
CA ARG A 109 17.92 4.13 40.50
C ARG A 109 16.91 5.21 40.85
#